data_AF-A0A946EZ01-F1
#
_entry.id   AF-A0A946EZ01-F1
#
_cell.length_a   1.000
_cell.length_b   1.000
_cell.length_c   1.000
_cell.angle_alpha   90.00
_cell.angle_beta   90.00
_cell.angle_gamma   90.00
#
_symmetry.space_group_name_H-M   'P 1'
#
loop_
_entity.id
_entity.type
_entity.pdbx_description
1 polymer ?
#
loop_
_entity_poly.entity_id
_entity_poly.type
_entity_poly.pdbx_seq_one_letter_code
_entity_poly.pdbx_strand_id
1 'polypeptide(L)'
;MFKIWVEWSHLGNHNKYANNYDYHKAVWLLNQVDLIENGFVLLKEDSAFLSPVGSLFYEPYADVTALRSHLEEHSEQLQCIAARDASAHDVGAVPVVPFGNTQMPLPWDYADGMDTISFLLGLSSSQKLNPHQVA
;
A
#
# COMPACT_ATOMS: atom_id res chain seq x y z
N MET A 1 -17.85 7.08 13.07
CA MET A 1 -16.68 6.61 12.32
C MET A 1 -15.57 7.67 12.26
N PHE A 2 -15.79 8.84 11.66
CA PHE A 2 -14.75 9.87 11.45
C PHE A 2 -14.12 10.52 12.68
N LYS A 3 -14.68 10.37 13.88
CA LYS A 3 -14.18 11.04 15.11
C LYS A 3 -12.69 10.79 15.37
N ILE A 4 -12.19 9.59 15.05
CA ILE A 4 -10.79 9.19 15.25
C ILE A 4 -9.85 9.97 14.30
N TRP A 5 -10.33 10.40 13.14
CA TRP A 5 -9.51 11.10 12.15
C TRP A 5 -9.49 12.61 12.30
N VAL A 6 -10.35 13.19 13.15
CA VAL A 6 -10.46 14.65 13.32
C VAL A 6 -9.15 15.29 13.77
N GLU A 7 -8.36 14.59 14.60
CA GLU A 7 -7.02 15.04 15.02
C GLU A 7 -6.08 15.28 13.83
N TRP A 8 -6.32 14.61 12.70
CA TRP A 8 -5.56 14.70 11.45
C TRP A 8 -6.12 15.73 10.47
N SER A 9 -7.17 16.47 10.82
CA SER A 9 -7.77 17.50 9.95
C SER A 9 -6.79 18.58 9.46
N HIS A 10 -5.72 18.82 10.22
CA HIS A 10 -4.65 19.75 9.85
C HIS A 10 -3.95 19.39 8.52
N LEU A 11 -4.01 18.14 8.06
CA LEU A 11 -3.51 17.72 6.75
C LEU A 11 -4.20 18.47 5.60
N GLY A 12 -5.47 18.85 5.77
CA GLY A 12 -6.21 19.66 4.81
C GLY A 12 -5.64 21.07 4.64
N ASN A 13 -4.83 21.56 5.58
CA ASN A 13 -4.16 22.86 5.45
C ASN A 13 -2.88 22.80 4.60
N HIS A 14 -2.43 21.61 4.21
CA HIS A 14 -1.28 21.45 3.34
C HIS A 14 -1.71 21.52 1.87
N ASN A 15 -1.33 22.59 1.17
CA ASN A 15 -1.79 22.87 -0.21
C ASN A 15 -1.69 21.69 -1.17
N LYS A 16 -0.58 20.93 -1.17
CA LYS A 16 -0.45 19.77 -2.08
C LYS A 16 -1.45 18.65 -1.75
N TYR A 17 -1.78 18.47 -0.48
CA TYR A 17 -2.72 17.46 -0.03
C TYR A 17 -4.15 17.89 -0.38
N ALA A 18 -4.50 19.13 -0.03
CA ALA A 18 -5.78 19.74 -0.37
C ALA A 18 -6.08 19.67 -1.88
N ASN A 19 -5.08 19.99 -2.71
CA ASN A 19 -5.22 19.91 -4.17
C ASN A 19 -5.52 18.49 -4.67
N ASN A 20 -4.90 17.45 -4.08
CA ASN A 20 -5.21 16.06 -4.45
C ASN A 20 -6.64 15.69 -4.03
N TYR A 21 -7.02 16.04 -2.80
CA TYR A 21 -8.36 15.83 -2.28
C TYR A 21 -9.43 16.49 -3.17
N ASP A 22 -9.30 17.79 -3.46
CA ASP A 22 -10.27 18.54 -4.25
C ASP A 22 -10.36 18.05 -5.70
N TYR A 23 -9.21 17.72 -6.31
CA TYR A 23 -9.17 17.15 -7.65
C TYR A 23 -9.94 15.84 -7.73
N HIS A 24 -9.64 14.88 -6.86
CA HIS A 24 -10.30 13.57 -6.89
C HIS A 24 -11.77 13.67 -6.50
N LYS A 25 -12.12 14.52 -5.53
CA LYS A 25 -13.51 14.81 -5.18
C LYS A 25 -14.29 15.31 -6.40
N ALA A 26 -13.77 16.30 -7.12
CA ALA A 26 -14.43 16.87 -8.29
C ALA A 26 -14.63 15.82 -9.40
N VAL A 27 -13.59 15.04 -9.71
CA VAL A 27 -13.65 13.99 -10.74
C VAL A 27 -14.68 12.91 -10.38
N TRP A 28 -14.70 12.45 -9.13
CA TRP A 28 -15.61 11.40 -8.70
C TRP A 28 -17.06 11.87 -8.59
N LEU A 29 -17.30 13.09 -8.11
CA LEU A 29 -18.64 13.68 -8.11
C LEU A 29 -19.19 13.88 -9.52
N LEU A 30 -18.35 14.29 -10.48
CA LEU A 30 -18.73 14.42 -11.89
C LEU A 30 -19.18 13.06 -12.46
N ASN A 31 -18.54 11.98 -12.04
CA ASN A 31 -18.85 10.62 -12.43
C ASN A 31 -19.98 9.98 -11.59
N GLN A 32 -20.66 10.75 -10.73
CA GLN A 32 -21.74 10.28 -9.85
C GLN A 32 -21.31 9.12 -8.95
N VAL A 33 -20.04 9.11 -8.53
CA VAL A 33 -19.54 8.15 -7.55
C VAL A 33 -20.03 8.55 -6.17
N ASP A 34 -20.61 7.59 -5.45
CA ASP A 34 -20.95 7.77 -4.04
C ASP A 34 -19.68 7.83 -3.19
N LEU A 35 -19.57 8.89 -2.39
CA LEU A 35 -18.42 9.16 -1.54
C LEU A 35 -18.85 9.38 -0.09
N ILE A 36 -18.07 8.84 0.84
CA ILE A 36 -18.16 9.20 2.26
C ILE A 36 -16.97 10.11 2.57
N GLU A 37 -17.18 11.28 3.15
CA GLU A 37 -16.12 12.27 3.34
C GLU A 37 -16.28 13.10 4.62
N ASN A 38 -15.22 13.77 5.03
CA ASN A 38 -15.17 14.61 6.23
C ASN A 38 -14.39 15.93 6.05
N GLY A 39 -14.23 16.39 4.81
CA GLY A 39 -13.53 17.62 4.46
C GLY A 39 -12.01 17.49 4.26
N PHE A 40 -11.42 16.33 4.51
CA PHE A 40 -9.98 16.10 4.27
C PHE A 40 -9.63 14.65 3.90
N VAL A 41 -10.54 13.68 4.04
CA VAL A 41 -10.38 12.31 3.53
C VAL A 41 -11.63 11.89 2.76
N LEU A 42 -11.43 11.26 1.59
CA LEU A 42 -12.48 10.66 0.78
C LEU A 42 -12.48 9.14 0.95
N LEU A 43 -13.63 8.53 1.18
CA LEU A 43 -13.83 7.09 1.14
C LEU A 43 -14.66 6.74 -0.09
N LYS A 44 -14.13 5.84 -0.90
CA LYS A 44 -14.74 5.37 -2.14
C LYS A 44 -14.80 3.85 -2.12
N GLU A 45 -15.95 3.28 -2.50
CA GLU A 45 -16.03 1.85 -2.75
C GLU A 45 -15.30 1.53 -4.07
N ASP A 46 -14.24 0.74 -4.00
CA ASP A 46 -13.36 0.37 -5.12
C ASP A 46 -12.50 -0.85 -4.74
N SER A 47 -12.28 -1.74 -5.69
CA SER A 47 -11.46 -2.96 -5.50
C SER A 47 -9.97 -2.74 -5.80
N ALA A 48 -9.57 -1.55 -6.25
CA ALA A 48 -8.16 -1.24 -6.48
C ALA A 48 -7.37 -1.15 -5.16
N PHE A 49 -6.14 -1.68 -5.16
CA PHE A 49 -5.28 -1.65 -3.96
C PHE A 49 -4.65 -0.28 -3.66
N LEU A 50 -4.53 0.57 -4.69
CA LEU A 50 -3.87 1.87 -4.58
C LEU A 50 -4.90 2.99 -4.69
N SER A 51 -5.02 3.76 -3.62
CA SER A 51 -5.85 4.97 -3.59
C SER A 51 -4.98 6.23 -3.73
N PRO A 52 -5.48 7.27 -4.42
CA PRO A 52 -4.80 8.56 -4.44
C PRO A 52 -4.65 9.20 -3.06
N VAL A 53 -3.71 10.14 -2.95
CA VAL A 53 -3.49 10.92 -1.72
C VAL A 53 -4.79 11.65 -1.32
N GLY A 54 -5.16 11.55 -0.05
CA GLY A 54 -6.40 12.15 0.47
C GLY A 54 -7.64 11.29 0.26
N SER A 55 -7.47 10.04 -0.19
CA SER A 55 -8.56 9.08 -0.33
C SER A 55 -8.20 7.71 0.23
N LEU A 56 -9.22 6.91 0.51
CA LEU A 56 -9.13 5.51 0.94
C LEU A 56 -10.17 4.70 0.17
N PHE A 57 -9.73 3.57 -0.39
CA PHE A 57 -10.63 2.62 -1.00
C PHE A 57 -11.07 1.58 0.02
N TYR A 58 -12.31 1.13 -0.10
CA TYR A 58 -12.85 0.06 0.70
C TYR A 58 -13.71 -0.85 -0.16
N GLU A 59 -13.77 -2.11 0.21
CA GLU A 59 -14.63 -3.10 -0.42
C GLU A 59 -15.17 -4.03 0.68
N PRO A 60 -16.50 -4.24 0.74
CA PRO A 60 -17.07 -5.22 1.66
C PRO A 60 -16.81 -6.64 1.16
N TYR A 61 -16.43 -7.55 2.05
CA TYR A 61 -16.28 -8.98 1.76
C TYR A 61 -17.22 -9.81 2.64
N ALA A 62 -17.72 -10.92 2.09
CA ALA A 62 -18.64 -11.83 2.80
C ALA A 62 -17.94 -13.08 3.37
N ASP A 63 -16.84 -13.50 2.76
CA ASP A 63 -16.08 -14.69 3.16
C ASP A 63 -14.59 -14.35 3.29
N VAL A 64 -14.05 -14.62 4.48
CA VAL A 64 -12.63 -14.40 4.77
C VAL A 64 -11.73 -15.35 3.98
N THR A 65 -12.23 -16.54 3.62
CA THR A 65 -11.46 -17.52 2.86
C THR A 65 -11.26 -17.04 1.44
N ALA A 66 -12.34 -16.62 0.77
CA ALA A 66 -12.27 -15.98 -0.54
C ALA A 66 -11.39 -14.72 -0.54
N LEU A 67 -11.49 -13.88 0.50
CA LEU A 67 -10.62 -12.70 0.64
C LEU A 67 -9.14 -13.09 0.72
N ARG A 68 -8.78 -14.10 1.50
CA ARG A 68 -7.39 -14.57 1.60
C ARG A 68 -6.86 -15.05 0.25
N SER A 69 -7.63 -15.86 -0.46
CA SER A 69 -7.22 -16.34 -1.79
C SER A 69 -7.06 -15.19 -2.79
N HIS A 70 -7.95 -14.19 -2.75
CA HIS A 70 -7.84 -13.01 -3.60
C HIS A 70 -6.58 -12.18 -3.31
N LEU A 71 -6.28 -11.96 -2.03
CA LEU A 71 -5.08 -11.22 -1.61
C LEU A 71 -3.79 -11.99 -1.94
N GLU A 72 -3.80 -13.32 -1.82
CA GLU A 72 -2.66 -14.16 -2.19
C GLU A 72 -2.41 -14.15 -3.71
N GLU A 73 -3.47 -14.21 -4.53
CA GLU A 73 -3.37 -14.11 -5.99
C GLU A 73 -2.75 -12.77 -6.44
N HIS A 74 -2.95 -11.70 -5.66
CA HIS A 74 -2.46 -10.36 -5.95
C HIS A 74 -1.25 -9.97 -5.09
N SER A 75 -0.51 -10.94 -4.56
CA SER A 75 0.60 -10.70 -3.63
C SER A 75 1.67 -9.75 -4.16
N GLU A 76 1.91 -9.75 -5.48
CA GLU A 76 2.89 -8.86 -6.13
C GLU A 76 2.51 -7.37 -6.07
N GLN A 77 1.25 -7.05 -5.75
CA GLN A 77 0.75 -5.68 -5.63
C GLN A 77 0.67 -5.22 -4.16
N LEU A 78 0.97 -6.11 -3.21
CA LEU A 78 0.74 -5.90 -1.79
C LEU A 78 2.05 -5.97 -1.01
N GLN A 79 2.40 -4.87 -0.34
CA GLN A 79 3.58 -4.83 0.53
C GLN A 79 3.33 -5.53 1.87
N CYS A 80 2.14 -5.36 2.46
CA CYS A 80 1.74 -6.01 3.71
C CYS A 80 0.22 -5.92 3.91
N ILE A 81 -0.30 -6.73 4.82
CA ILE A 81 -1.71 -6.72 5.25
C ILE A 81 -1.78 -6.38 6.73
N ALA A 82 -2.60 -5.39 7.10
CA ALA A 82 -2.81 -5.05 8.51
C ALA A 82 -4.05 -5.75 9.06
N ALA A 83 -3.91 -6.50 10.15
CA ALA A 83 -5.02 -7.22 10.79
C ALA A 83 -5.01 -7.06 12.32
N ARG A 84 -6.17 -7.25 12.96
CA ARG A 84 -6.28 -7.19 14.43
C ARG A 84 -5.55 -8.35 15.10
N ASP A 85 -5.79 -9.55 14.60
CA ASP A 85 -5.11 -10.77 15.04
C ASP A 85 -4.23 -11.25 13.89
N ALA A 86 -3.07 -10.61 13.74
CA ALA A 86 -2.16 -10.90 12.63
C ALA A 86 -1.77 -12.39 12.57
N SER A 87 -1.60 -13.04 13.73
CA SER A 87 -1.30 -14.47 13.82
C SER A 87 -2.42 -15.39 13.32
N ALA A 88 -3.67 -14.93 13.31
CA ALA A 88 -4.80 -15.72 12.85
C ALA A 88 -5.01 -15.68 11.33
N HIS A 89 -4.26 -14.85 10.61
CA HIS A 89 -4.35 -14.74 9.15
C HIS A 89 -3.02 -15.12 8.52
N ASP A 90 -3.07 -16.10 7.62
CA ASP A 90 -1.99 -16.46 6.72
C ASP A 90 -2.47 -16.16 5.29
N VAL A 91 -1.65 -15.42 4.54
CA VAL A 91 -1.94 -14.94 3.18
C VAL A 91 -0.74 -15.19 2.27
N GLY A 92 -0.13 -16.38 2.44
CA GLY A 92 0.95 -16.86 1.59
C GLY A 92 2.18 -15.96 1.65
N ALA A 93 2.51 -15.33 0.52
CA ALA A 93 3.72 -14.52 0.38
C ALA A 93 3.63 -13.12 1.01
N VAL A 94 2.44 -12.65 1.39
CA VAL A 94 2.24 -11.29 1.89
C VAL A 94 2.33 -11.25 3.42
N PRO A 95 3.23 -10.45 4.01
CA PRO A 95 3.34 -10.38 5.46
C PRO A 95 2.09 -9.76 6.09
N VAL A 96 1.57 -10.42 7.12
CA VAL A 96 0.45 -9.91 7.93
C VAL A 96 1.00 -9.29 9.22
N VAL A 97 0.69 -8.01 9.44
CA VAL A 97 1.19 -7.22 10.57
C VAL A 97 0.04 -6.69 11.44
N PRO A 98 0.27 -6.43 12.74
CA PRO A 98 -0.71 -5.77 13.58
C PRO A 98 -0.96 -4.32 13.14
N PHE A 99 -2.14 -3.78 13.43
CA PHE A 99 -2.44 -2.36 13.18
C PHE A 99 -1.36 -1.43 13.75
N GLY A 100 -1.04 -0.37 13.00
CA GLY A 100 0.00 0.60 13.36
C GLY A 100 1.43 0.23 12.93
N ASN A 101 1.66 -0.98 12.41
CA ASN A 101 3.01 -1.44 12.02
C ASN A 101 3.28 -1.41 10.51
N THR A 102 2.32 -0.99 9.67
CA THR A 102 2.47 -0.98 8.20
C THR A 102 3.57 -0.05 7.67
N GLN A 103 4.08 0.85 8.50
CA GLN A 103 5.17 1.78 8.18
C GLN A 103 6.36 1.59 9.14
N MET A 104 6.51 0.39 9.69
CA MET A 104 7.60 0.02 10.59
C MET A 104 8.39 -1.18 10.05
N PRO A 105 8.98 -1.09 8.85
CA PRO A 105 9.75 -2.20 8.28
C PRO A 105 11.04 -2.45 9.09
N LEU A 106 11.43 -3.71 9.22
CA LEU A 106 12.75 -4.10 9.70
C LEU A 106 13.80 -3.93 8.59
N PRO A 107 15.10 -3.91 8.93
CA PRO A 107 16.16 -3.75 7.93
C PRO A 107 16.18 -4.79 6.80
N TRP A 108 15.52 -5.93 6.99
CA TRP A 108 15.40 -7.03 6.02
C TRP A 108 13.99 -7.15 5.40
N ASP A 109 13.06 -6.27 5.76
CA ASP A 109 11.70 -6.24 5.20
C ASP A 109 11.67 -5.41 3.91
N TYR A 110 12.27 -5.95 2.85
CA TYR A 110 12.32 -5.30 1.54
C TYR A 110 10.94 -5.30 0.87
N ALA A 111 10.54 -4.17 0.28
CA ALA A 111 9.17 -3.91 -0.22
C ALA A 111 8.66 -4.93 -1.26
N ASP A 112 9.56 -5.55 -2.01
CA ASP A 112 9.24 -6.53 -3.07
C ASP A 112 9.87 -7.91 -2.79
N GLY A 113 10.29 -8.18 -1.55
CA GLY A 113 11.04 -9.38 -1.18
C GLY A 113 12.46 -9.48 -1.80
N MET A 114 12.88 -8.46 -2.56
CA MET A 114 14.21 -8.42 -3.17
C MET A 114 15.25 -7.79 -2.24
N ASP A 115 16.26 -8.57 -1.85
CA ASP A 115 17.39 -8.09 -1.07
C ASP A 115 18.25 -7.13 -1.91
N THR A 116 18.02 -5.84 -1.68
CA THR A 116 18.70 -4.75 -2.38
C THR A 116 20.21 -4.76 -2.09
N ILE A 117 20.63 -5.17 -0.88
CA ILE A 117 22.05 -5.24 -0.52
C ILE A 117 22.73 -6.37 -1.30
N SER A 118 22.11 -7.55 -1.35
CA SER A 118 22.60 -8.67 -2.16
C SER A 118 22.69 -8.31 -3.64
N PHE A 119 21.69 -7.61 -4.18
CA PHE A 119 21.73 -7.10 -5.56
C PHE A 119 22.94 -6.18 -5.81
N LEU A 120 23.15 -5.17 -4.95
CA LEU A 120 24.25 -4.21 -5.08
C LEU A 120 25.63 -4.89 -4.97
N LEU A 121 25.79 -5.84 -4.06
CA LEU A 121 27.02 -6.63 -3.91
C LEU A 121 27.29 -7.49 -5.16
N GLY A 122 26.25 -8.04 -5.77
CA GLY A 122 26.33 -8.78 -7.04
C GLY A 122 26.92 -7.94 -8.18
N LEU A 123 26.53 -6.67 -8.30
CA LEU A 123 27.04 -5.76 -9.34
C LEU A 123 28.55 -5.54 -9.25
N SER A 124 29.10 -5.45 -8.03
CA SER A 124 30.54 -5.26 -7.81
C SER A 124 31.37 -6.49 -8.19
N SER A 125 30.74 -7.67 -8.18
CA SER A 125 31.39 -8.96 -8.45
C SER A 125 31.49 -9.24 -9.96
N SER A 126 30.61 -8.67 -10.78
CA SER A 126 30.51 -8.90 -12.23
C SER A 126 31.48 -8.08 -13.09
N GLN A 127 32.30 -7.19 -12.51
CA GLN A 127 33.25 -6.35 -13.26
C GLN A 127 34.65 -6.98 -13.49
N LYS A 128 34.88 -8.24 -13.13
CA LYS A 128 36.13 -8.95 -13.45
C LYS A 128 36.02 -9.76 -14.76
N LEU A 129 35.74 -9.11 -15.89
CA LEU A 129 36.09 -9.68 -17.20
C LEU A 129 37.57 -9.39 -17.45
N ASN A 130 38.40 -10.41 -17.27
CA ASN A 130 39.84 -10.37 -17.55
C ASN A 130 40.09 -10.01 -19.03
N PRO A 131 40.82 -8.93 -19.36
CA PRO A 131 41.16 -8.59 -20.76
C PRO A 131 42.17 -9.54 -21.43
N HIS A 132 42.60 -10.62 -20.77
CA HIS A 132 43.73 -11.46 -21.21
C HIS A 132 43.34 -12.86 -21.72
N GLN A 133 42.09 -13.05 -22.17
CA GLN A 133 41.68 -14.26 -22.89
C GLN A 133 41.17 -13.94 -24.29
N VAL A 134 42.02 -13.36 -25.12
CA VAL A 134 41.94 -13.53 -26.58
C VAL A 134 43.38 -13.76 -27.04
N ALA A 135 43.67 -15.02 -27.38
CA ALA A 135 44.90 -15.44 -28.05
C ALA A 135 44.87 -15.02 -29.53
#